data_AF-A0A2C0ZQL3-F1
#
_entry.id   AF-A0A2C0ZQL3-F1
#
_cell.length_a   1.000
_cell.length_b   1.000
_cell.length_c   1.000
_cell.angle_alpha   90.00
_cell.angle_beta   90.00
_cell.angle_gamma   90.00
#
_symmetry.space_group_name_H-M   'P 1'
#
loop_
_entity.id
_entity.type
_entity.pdbx_description
1 polymer ?
#
loop_
_entity_poly.entity_id
_entity_poly.type
_entity_poly.pdbx_seq_one_letter_code
_entity_poly.pdbx_strand_id
1 'polypeptide(L)'
;MKINEFISEFNNHPVLFIGTGMSLRYLKNSYTWDGLLSYISKELKGSDEFYLDLKYKYQNNGEYDYPKIATDLEAEFDIILQRDRDGKFKDINDKFYENIKNDINISRFKLYITELLNEYSLKEDKLVEINELKKVRKNIGSIITTNYDSFIEEVFEFKPLVGNEILLSNPYGSAYKIHGCVKEAEKIIITEKDYQKFNEKYELIRAQLLSLFIHSPIIFLGYNLGDKNIKSILKTIFTYIDTSTDIAEQIRRNFLLVEYEEGTNNLEVVEHDIDIEGMATIRINKIKTDNFIEIYKHLGELSLPVSAMDIRKVQNVVKEIYAGGNIKVSITEDIDSLKNGEKVLAIGSLKTIKYEYHTAEEMMNNYFRIIAESNHQLLKLVEKHRIQRGQFFPIFGFMKVQPEISNLELLKSIQLEKIKTLESLTDFAVSHTNIKSILEDENISRTRKVTAIVKGVLNDRISLEDLEIYLREYPIKRETDYKKLLCVYDYKKYAEVEATIG
;
A
#
# COMPACT_ATOMS: atom_id res chain seq x y z
N MET A 1 -8.54 8.21 26.12
CA MET A 1 -7.52 9.09 25.49
C MET A 1 -7.86 9.22 24.02
N LYS A 2 -7.58 10.34 23.35
CA LYS A 2 -7.84 10.43 21.89
C LYS A 2 -6.75 9.72 21.09
N ILE A 3 -7.09 9.23 19.90
CA ILE A 3 -6.17 8.51 19.03
C ILE A 3 -4.93 9.32 18.63
N ASN A 4 -5.06 10.63 18.44
CA ASN A 4 -3.96 11.53 18.12
C ASN A 4 -2.93 11.62 19.27
N GLU A 5 -3.42 11.76 20.50
CA GLU A 5 -2.60 11.77 21.72
C GLU A 5 -1.87 10.43 21.84
N PHE A 6 -2.59 9.31 21.68
CA PHE A 6 -2.01 7.96 21.75
C PHE A 6 -0.88 7.74 20.73
N ILE A 7 -1.11 8.07 19.45
CA ILE A 7 -0.11 7.89 18.39
C ILE A 7 1.10 8.83 18.60
N SER A 8 0.90 10.03 19.15
CA SER A 8 1.98 10.98 19.41
C SER A 8 2.97 10.51 20.49
N GLU A 9 2.59 9.55 21.33
CA GLU A 9 3.47 8.96 22.35
C GLU A 9 4.45 7.92 21.77
N PHE A 10 4.34 7.58 20.49
CA PHE A 10 5.22 6.59 19.86
C PHE A 10 6.67 7.09 19.77
N ASN A 11 7.59 6.27 20.28
CA ASN A 11 9.03 6.56 20.28
C ASN A 11 9.80 5.81 19.18
N ASN A 12 9.13 4.91 18.46
CA ASN A 12 9.72 4.13 17.39
C ASN A 12 8.69 3.92 16.27
N HIS A 13 9.15 3.54 15.08
CA HIS A 13 8.30 3.29 13.94
C HIS A 13 7.29 2.16 14.24
N PRO A 14 5.97 2.41 14.12
CA PRO A 14 4.96 1.38 14.32
C PRO A 14 5.09 0.25 13.30
N VAL A 15 4.67 -0.94 13.72
CA VAL A 15 4.49 -2.13 12.91
C VAL A 15 3.00 -2.38 12.75
N LEU A 16 2.55 -2.54 11.51
CA LEU A 16 1.16 -2.86 11.24
C LEU A 16 0.98 -4.38 11.21
N PHE A 17 0.07 -4.89 12.03
CA PHE A 17 -0.36 -6.28 12.00
C PHE A 17 -1.71 -6.37 11.29
N ILE A 18 -1.69 -6.87 10.06
CA ILE A 18 -2.81 -6.76 9.12
C ILE A 18 -3.44 -8.12 8.87
N GLY A 19 -4.71 -8.23 9.21
CA GLY A 19 -5.55 -9.40 8.93
C GLY A 19 -6.49 -9.21 7.74
N THR A 20 -7.30 -10.23 7.54
CA THR A 20 -8.19 -10.33 6.37
C THR A 20 -9.29 -9.29 6.35
N GLY A 21 -9.62 -8.68 7.51
CA GLY A 21 -10.55 -7.56 7.59
C GLY A 21 -10.10 -6.35 6.76
N MET A 22 -8.79 -6.14 6.59
CA MET A 22 -8.28 -5.08 5.70
C MET A 22 -8.59 -5.41 4.23
N SER A 23 -8.32 -6.64 3.80
CA SER A 23 -8.67 -7.09 2.44
C SER A 23 -10.19 -7.01 2.21
N LEU A 24 -11.01 -7.42 3.18
CA LEU A 24 -12.48 -7.30 3.13
C LEU A 24 -12.97 -5.86 3.05
N ARG A 25 -12.26 -4.92 3.68
CA ARG A 25 -12.61 -3.50 3.62
C ARG A 25 -12.35 -2.93 2.23
N TYR A 26 -11.20 -3.23 1.63
CA TYR A 26 -10.73 -2.53 0.42
C TYR A 26 -10.90 -3.28 -0.90
N LEU A 27 -10.98 -4.62 -0.86
CA LEU A 27 -11.03 -5.47 -2.06
C LEU A 27 -12.45 -5.96 -2.32
N LYS A 28 -12.88 -5.97 -3.59
CA LYS A 28 -14.18 -6.55 -4.00
C LYS A 28 -14.17 -8.07 -3.88
N ASN A 29 -13.02 -8.70 -4.15
CA ASN A 29 -12.83 -10.14 -4.17
C ASN A 29 -11.86 -10.58 -3.07
N SER A 30 -12.37 -10.64 -1.85
CA SER A 30 -11.65 -11.15 -0.69
C SER A 30 -12.59 -11.98 0.19
N TYR A 31 -12.01 -12.87 0.99
CA TYR A 31 -12.75 -13.88 1.73
C TYR A 31 -12.19 -14.02 3.13
N THR A 32 -13.06 -14.24 4.12
CA THR A 32 -12.61 -14.81 5.39
C THR A 32 -12.12 -16.25 5.18
N TRP A 33 -11.43 -16.82 6.16
CA TRP A 33 -11.06 -18.26 6.12
C TRP A 33 -12.27 -19.17 5.87
N ASP A 34 -13.37 -18.94 6.60
CA ASP A 34 -14.63 -19.67 6.41
C ASP A 34 -15.20 -19.45 5.01
N GLY A 35 -15.26 -18.19 4.55
CA GLY A 35 -15.78 -17.81 3.25
C GLY A 35 -14.96 -18.38 2.09
N LEU A 36 -13.64 -18.45 2.22
CA LEU A 36 -12.74 -18.99 1.20
C LEU A 36 -12.98 -20.49 1.01
N LEU A 37 -12.96 -21.25 2.10
CA LEU A 37 -13.17 -22.69 2.05
C LEU A 37 -14.60 -23.04 1.61
N SER A 38 -15.60 -22.28 2.07
CA SER A 38 -16.98 -22.40 1.61
C SER A 38 -17.10 -22.16 0.11
N TYR A 39 -16.50 -21.08 -0.40
CA TYR A 39 -16.52 -20.74 -1.81
C TYR A 39 -15.86 -21.83 -2.67
N ILE A 40 -14.68 -22.30 -2.28
CA ILE A 40 -13.98 -23.37 -3.03
C ILE A 40 -14.80 -24.66 -3.04
N SER A 41 -15.39 -25.04 -1.90
CA SER A 41 -16.27 -26.21 -1.80
C SER A 41 -17.49 -26.10 -2.72
N LYS A 42 -18.15 -24.94 -2.73
CA LYS A 42 -19.29 -24.67 -3.59
C LYS A 42 -18.91 -24.72 -5.07
N GLU A 43 -17.77 -24.15 -5.42
CA GLU A 43 -17.26 -24.18 -6.80
C GLU A 43 -16.91 -25.59 -7.27
N LEU A 44 -16.50 -26.47 -6.34
CA LEU A 44 -16.15 -27.86 -6.59
C LEU A 44 -17.37 -28.79 -6.70
N LYS A 45 -18.36 -28.64 -5.81
CA LYS A 45 -19.50 -29.58 -5.67
C LYS A 45 -20.82 -29.03 -6.21
N GLY A 46 -20.93 -27.72 -6.44
CA GLY A 46 -22.15 -27.03 -6.82
C GLY A 46 -23.16 -26.81 -5.69
N SER A 47 -22.88 -27.31 -4.48
CA SER A 47 -23.71 -27.14 -3.28
C SER A 47 -22.88 -26.81 -2.05
N ASP A 48 -23.53 -26.19 -1.07
CA ASP A 48 -22.90 -25.82 0.21
C ASP A 48 -22.92 -26.98 1.23
N GLU A 49 -23.66 -28.06 0.95
CA GLU A 49 -23.88 -29.20 1.86
C GLU A 49 -22.57 -29.86 2.28
N PHE A 50 -21.67 -30.14 1.33
CA PHE A 50 -20.39 -30.77 1.62
C PHE A 50 -19.53 -29.93 2.58
N TYR A 51 -19.58 -28.59 2.45
CA TYR A 51 -18.85 -27.72 3.37
C TYR A 51 -19.45 -27.74 4.77
N LEU A 52 -20.78 -27.75 4.87
CA LEU A 52 -21.48 -27.81 6.15
C LEU A 52 -21.19 -29.13 6.89
N ASP A 53 -21.12 -30.25 6.16
CA ASP A 53 -20.73 -31.55 6.72
C ASP A 53 -19.30 -31.52 7.29
N LEU A 54 -18.36 -30.90 6.57
CA LEU A 54 -16.99 -30.71 7.07
C LEU A 54 -16.95 -29.80 8.30
N LYS A 55 -17.72 -28.72 8.32
CA LYS A 55 -17.82 -27.83 9.49
C LYS A 55 -18.38 -28.57 10.69
N TYR A 56 -19.43 -29.37 10.51
CA TYR A 56 -19.99 -30.19 11.58
C TYR A 56 -18.98 -31.21 12.11
N LYS A 57 -18.25 -31.88 11.22
CA LYS A 57 -17.21 -32.87 11.57
C LYS A 57 -16.09 -32.28 12.43
N TYR A 58 -15.68 -31.04 12.17
CA TYR A 58 -14.55 -30.38 12.82
C TYR A 58 -14.94 -29.24 13.75
N GLN A 59 -16.17 -29.26 14.26
CA GLN A 59 -16.64 -28.34 15.28
C GLN A 59 -16.17 -28.80 16.66
N ASN A 60 -15.51 -27.91 17.40
CA ASN A 60 -15.11 -28.13 18.79
C ASN A 60 -15.56 -26.94 19.64
N ASN A 61 -16.47 -27.17 20.59
CA ASN A 61 -16.93 -26.16 21.58
C ASN A 61 -17.37 -24.81 20.97
N GLY A 62 -17.96 -24.82 19.77
CA GLY A 62 -18.40 -23.61 19.08
C GLY A 62 -17.36 -22.95 18.17
N GLU A 63 -16.13 -23.45 18.14
CA GLU A 63 -15.09 -23.08 17.18
C GLU A 63 -14.93 -24.16 16.10
N TYR A 64 -14.38 -23.78 14.94
CA TYR A 64 -14.13 -24.67 13.81
C TYR A 64 -12.64 -24.79 13.53
N ASP A 65 -12.15 -26.01 13.33
CA ASP A 65 -10.75 -26.29 12.99
C ASP A 65 -10.54 -26.16 11.47
N TYR A 66 -10.37 -24.92 10.99
CA TYR A 66 -10.20 -24.62 9.56
C TYR A 66 -9.04 -25.38 8.89
N PRO A 67 -7.85 -25.56 9.50
CA PRO A 67 -6.79 -26.37 8.92
C PRO A 67 -7.20 -27.81 8.61
N LYS A 68 -8.02 -28.44 9.45
CA LYS A 68 -8.53 -29.80 9.18
C LYS A 68 -9.61 -29.82 8.12
N ILE A 69 -10.51 -28.84 8.13
CA ILE A 69 -11.50 -28.66 7.06
C ILE A 69 -10.78 -28.50 5.71
N ALA A 70 -9.72 -27.69 5.65
CA ALA A 70 -8.92 -27.50 4.45
C ALA A 70 -8.21 -28.78 4.00
N THR A 71 -7.69 -29.59 4.93
CA THR A 71 -7.08 -30.90 4.59
C THR A 71 -8.07 -31.84 3.90
N ASP A 72 -9.27 -32.01 4.46
CA ASP A 72 -10.29 -32.89 3.87
C ASP A 72 -10.84 -32.33 2.55
N LEU A 73 -11.01 -31.01 2.47
CA LEU A 73 -11.42 -30.34 1.25
C LEU A 73 -10.36 -30.48 0.14
N GLU A 74 -9.07 -30.32 0.46
CA GLU A 74 -7.95 -30.53 -0.47
C GLU A 74 -7.94 -31.96 -1.02
N ALA A 75 -8.12 -32.95 -0.15
CA ALA A 75 -8.17 -34.36 -0.57
C ALA A 75 -9.31 -34.64 -1.55
N GLU A 76 -10.50 -34.11 -1.29
CA GLU A 76 -11.65 -34.25 -2.19
C GLU A 76 -11.45 -33.47 -3.49
N PHE A 77 -10.85 -32.27 -3.41
CA PHE A 77 -10.50 -31.45 -4.56
C PHE A 77 -9.56 -32.22 -5.51
N ASP A 78 -8.52 -32.84 -4.98
CA ASP A 78 -7.60 -33.66 -5.77
C ASP A 78 -8.29 -34.88 -6.42
N ILE A 79 -9.19 -35.56 -5.71
CA ILE A 79 -9.92 -36.72 -6.27
C ILE A 79 -10.78 -36.31 -7.47
N ILE A 80 -11.52 -35.20 -7.35
CA ILE A 80 -12.41 -34.73 -8.42
C ILE A 80 -11.60 -34.28 -9.63
N LEU A 81 -10.57 -33.46 -9.42
CA LEU A 81 -9.75 -32.96 -10.53
C LEU A 81 -8.95 -34.07 -11.23
N GLN A 82 -8.61 -35.15 -10.53
CA GLN A 82 -8.01 -36.34 -11.15
C GLN A 82 -9.01 -37.14 -11.99
N ARG A 83 -10.27 -37.22 -11.56
CA ARG A 83 -11.33 -37.92 -12.30
C ARG A 83 -11.77 -37.15 -13.54
N ASP A 84 -11.86 -35.83 -13.43
CA ASP A 84 -12.27 -34.94 -14.51
C ASP A 84 -11.14 -33.97 -14.87
N ARG A 85 -10.19 -34.45 -15.68
CA ARG A 85 -9.01 -33.69 -16.07
C ARG A 85 -9.35 -32.39 -16.80
N ASP A 86 -10.27 -32.48 -17.77
CA ASP A 86 -10.63 -31.40 -18.71
C ASP A 86 -11.91 -30.67 -18.31
N GLY A 87 -12.32 -30.81 -17.04
CA GLY A 87 -13.47 -30.13 -16.48
C GLY A 87 -13.25 -28.64 -16.21
N LYS A 88 -14.08 -28.09 -15.31
CA LYS A 88 -14.05 -26.66 -14.93
C LYS A 88 -12.67 -26.15 -14.48
N PHE A 89 -11.83 -27.01 -13.90
CA PHE A 89 -10.52 -26.67 -13.37
C PHE A 89 -9.36 -27.17 -14.23
N LYS A 90 -9.57 -27.31 -15.54
CA LYS A 90 -8.55 -27.79 -16.49
C LYS A 90 -7.23 -27.02 -16.37
N ASP A 91 -7.28 -25.69 -16.27
CA ASP A 91 -6.08 -24.86 -16.19
C ASP A 91 -5.26 -25.13 -14.91
N ILE A 92 -5.92 -25.44 -13.79
CA ILE A 92 -5.26 -25.84 -12.54
C ILE A 92 -4.59 -27.20 -12.69
N ASN A 93 -5.27 -28.15 -13.36
CA ASN A 93 -4.69 -29.46 -13.66
C ASN A 93 -3.46 -29.35 -14.55
N ASP A 94 -3.53 -28.53 -15.61
CA ASP A 94 -2.41 -28.32 -16.52
C ASP A 94 -1.20 -27.73 -15.79
N LYS A 95 -1.41 -26.68 -14.97
CA LYS A 95 -0.37 -26.11 -14.09
C LYS A 95 0.20 -27.13 -13.10
N PHE A 96 -0.66 -27.95 -12.50
CA PHE A 96 -0.22 -29.01 -11.57
C PHE A 96 0.72 -30.00 -12.24
N TYR A 97 0.33 -30.55 -13.40
CA TYR A 97 1.16 -31.52 -14.11
C TYR A 97 2.45 -30.90 -14.66
N GLU A 98 2.42 -29.63 -15.07
CA GLU A 98 3.63 -28.89 -15.46
C GLU A 98 4.60 -28.74 -14.29
N ASN A 99 4.11 -28.33 -13.12
CA ASN A 99 4.94 -28.20 -11.91
C ASN A 99 5.57 -29.54 -11.51
N ILE A 100 4.80 -30.63 -11.53
CA ILE A 100 5.32 -31.96 -11.21
C ILE A 100 6.39 -32.42 -12.21
N LYS A 101 6.26 -32.10 -13.51
CA LYS A 101 7.32 -32.38 -14.50
C LYS A 101 8.61 -31.60 -14.24
N ASN A 102 8.50 -30.44 -13.60
CA ASN A 102 9.62 -29.59 -13.22
C ASN A 102 10.14 -29.90 -11.79
N ASP A 103 9.75 -31.03 -11.19
CA ASP A 103 10.10 -31.43 -9.82
C ASP A 103 9.62 -30.45 -8.72
N ILE A 104 8.58 -29.66 -9.01
CA ILE A 104 7.96 -28.71 -8.09
C ILE A 104 6.67 -29.35 -7.53
N ASN A 105 6.66 -29.65 -6.23
CA ASN A 105 5.53 -30.28 -5.56
C ASN A 105 4.57 -29.24 -4.95
N ILE A 106 3.51 -28.91 -5.67
CA ILE A 106 2.43 -27.99 -5.23
C ILE A 106 1.09 -28.69 -5.43
N SER A 107 0.19 -28.62 -4.45
CA SER A 107 -1.14 -29.19 -4.57
C SER A 107 -2.04 -28.36 -5.50
N ARG A 108 -3.00 -29.03 -6.17
CA ARG A 108 -3.99 -28.35 -7.02
C ARG A 108 -4.78 -27.30 -6.23
N PHE A 109 -5.06 -27.60 -4.97
CA PHE A 109 -5.80 -26.73 -4.07
C PHE A 109 -5.08 -25.40 -3.85
N LYS A 110 -3.77 -25.41 -3.58
CA LYS A 110 -2.95 -24.19 -3.43
C LYS A 110 -2.84 -23.40 -4.73
N LEU A 111 -2.71 -24.09 -5.86
CA LEU A 111 -2.72 -23.44 -7.18
C LEU A 111 -4.05 -22.72 -7.43
N TYR A 112 -5.17 -23.35 -7.06
CA TYR A 112 -6.49 -22.75 -7.22
C TYR A 112 -6.68 -21.53 -6.31
N ILE A 113 -6.27 -21.61 -5.04
CA ILE A 113 -6.31 -20.46 -4.11
C ILE A 113 -5.48 -19.30 -4.65
N THR A 114 -4.30 -19.60 -5.16
CA THR A 114 -3.42 -18.60 -5.78
C THR A 114 -4.13 -17.92 -6.93
N GLU A 115 -4.69 -18.69 -7.87
CA GLU A 115 -5.41 -18.14 -9.02
C GLU A 115 -6.63 -17.30 -8.62
N LEU A 116 -7.38 -17.75 -7.62
CA LEU A 116 -8.55 -17.04 -7.11
C LEU A 116 -8.23 -15.68 -6.48
N LEU A 117 -7.06 -15.56 -5.84
CA LEU A 117 -6.67 -14.39 -5.04
C LEU A 117 -5.54 -13.55 -5.68
N ASN A 118 -5.00 -13.97 -6.83
CA ASN A 118 -3.87 -13.31 -7.47
C ASN A 118 -4.21 -11.92 -7.98
N GLU A 119 -5.37 -11.78 -8.61
CA GLU A 119 -5.87 -10.49 -9.08
C GLU A 119 -6.92 -9.97 -8.12
N TYR A 120 -6.88 -8.67 -7.83
CA TYR A 120 -7.88 -8.02 -7.00
C TYR A 120 -8.33 -6.70 -7.59
N SER A 121 -9.57 -6.31 -7.26
CA SER A 121 -10.12 -5.02 -7.62
C SER A 121 -10.47 -4.22 -6.37
N LEU A 122 -10.12 -2.93 -6.39
CA LEU A 122 -10.39 -2.02 -5.28
C LEU A 122 -11.86 -1.61 -5.28
N LYS A 123 -12.41 -1.41 -4.09
CA LYS A 123 -13.72 -0.78 -3.91
C LYS A 123 -13.63 0.72 -4.17
N GLU A 124 -14.46 1.21 -5.09
CA GLU A 124 -14.44 2.60 -5.54
C GLU A 124 -14.79 3.58 -4.42
N ASP A 125 -15.72 3.21 -3.53
CA ASP A 125 -16.14 4.01 -2.37
C ASP A 125 -15.04 4.15 -1.30
N LYS A 126 -13.98 3.32 -1.36
CA LYS A 126 -12.87 3.34 -0.39
C LYS A 126 -11.59 3.98 -0.93
N LEU A 127 -11.59 4.50 -2.16
CA LEU A 127 -10.38 5.08 -2.77
C LEU A 127 -9.79 6.26 -1.97
N VAL A 128 -10.64 7.11 -1.39
CA VAL A 128 -10.18 8.24 -0.54
C VAL A 128 -9.38 7.74 0.65
N GLU A 129 -9.89 6.70 1.31
CA GLU A 129 -9.27 6.11 2.49
C GLU A 129 -7.98 5.35 2.15
N ILE A 130 -7.95 4.65 1.01
CA ILE A 130 -6.74 4.01 0.48
C ILE A 130 -5.65 5.05 0.19
N ASN A 131 -6.02 6.23 -0.30
CA ASN A 131 -5.05 7.30 -0.55
C ASN A 131 -4.43 7.83 0.75
N GLU A 132 -5.21 7.93 1.83
CA GLU A 132 -4.65 8.24 3.15
C GLU A 132 -3.77 7.11 3.68
N LEU A 133 -4.17 5.84 3.48
CA LEU A 133 -3.36 4.67 3.84
C LEU A 133 -1.98 4.69 3.15
N LYS A 134 -1.91 5.10 1.87
CA LYS A 134 -0.63 5.22 1.16
C LYS A 134 0.33 6.20 1.83
N LYS A 135 -0.18 7.31 2.39
CA LYS A 135 0.64 8.32 3.07
C LYS A 135 1.27 7.78 4.36
N VAL A 136 0.67 6.73 4.96
CA VAL A 136 1.17 6.10 6.19
C VAL A 136 2.52 5.40 5.96
N ARG A 137 2.83 4.96 4.75
CA ARG A 137 4.00 4.11 4.43
C ARG A 137 5.35 4.64 4.92
N LYS A 138 5.51 5.97 5.00
CA LYS A 138 6.75 6.63 5.41
C LYS A 138 7.05 6.50 6.90
N ASN A 139 6.01 6.26 7.70
CA ASN A 139 6.10 6.18 9.16
C ASN A 139 6.02 4.75 9.69
N ILE A 140 5.67 3.78 8.84
CA ILE A 140 5.61 2.36 9.23
C ILE A 140 6.97 1.70 9.06
N GLY A 141 7.43 1.04 10.12
CA GLY A 141 8.68 0.29 10.10
C GLY A 141 8.54 -0.99 9.27
N SER A 142 7.53 -1.81 9.58
CA SER A 142 7.28 -3.07 8.89
C SER A 142 5.79 -3.43 8.91
N ILE A 143 5.39 -4.35 8.03
CA ILE A 143 4.06 -4.93 8.02
C ILE A 143 4.18 -6.41 8.33
N ILE A 144 3.27 -6.95 9.14
CA ILE A 144 3.08 -8.38 9.34
C ILE A 144 1.66 -8.71 8.91
N THR A 145 1.49 -9.71 8.06
CA THR A 145 0.18 -10.12 7.57
C THR A 145 0.03 -11.63 7.45
N THR A 146 -1.20 -12.08 7.65
CA THR A 146 -1.66 -13.45 7.41
C THR A 146 -2.44 -13.59 6.10
N ASN A 147 -2.55 -12.51 5.32
CA ASN A 147 -3.27 -12.48 4.06
C ASN A 147 -2.40 -13.00 2.91
N TYR A 148 -3.02 -13.71 1.96
CA TYR A 148 -2.33 -14.24 0.79
C TYR A 148 -2.18 -13.20 -0.33
N ASP A 149 -3.17 -12.31 -0.49
CA ASP A 149 -3.24 -11.28 -1.53
C ASP A 149 -2.08 -10.27 -1.45
N SER A 150 -1.78 -9.57 -2.56
CA SER A 150 -0.66 -8.63 -2.62
C SER A 150 -1.00 -7.17 -2.36
N PHE A 151 -2.20 -6.89 -1.87
CA PHE A 151 -2.71 -5.52 -1.75
C PHE A 151 -1.83 -4.66 -0.85
N ILE A 152 -1.43 -5.18 0.31
CA ILE A 152 -0.76 -4.34 1.30
C ILE A 152 0.68 -4.01 0.91
N GLU A 153 1.42 -4.97 0.37
CA GLU A 153 2.78 -4.71 -0.11
C GLU A 153 2.79 -3.76 -1.31
N GLU A 154 1.75 -3.77 -2.15
CA GLU A 154 1.61 -2.86 -3.30
C GLU A 154 1.21 -1.45 -2.86
N VAL A 155 0.30 -1.30 -1.89
CA VAL A 155 -0.08 0.00 -1.33
C VAL A 155 1.08 0.67 -0.61
N PHE A 156 1.85 -0.09 0.17
CA PHE A 156 2.96 0.44 0.95
C PHE A 156 4.28 0.49 0.18
N GLU A 157 4.36 -0.18 -0.98
CA GLU A 157 5.60 -0.41 -1.74
C GLU A 157 6.69 -1.11 -0.91
N PHE A 158 6.26 -2.06 -0.07
CA PHE A 158 7.15 -2.81 0.81
C PHE A 158 7.61 -4.09 0.13
N LYS A 159 8.81 -4.56 0.48
CA LYS A 159 9.32 -5.84 -0.03
C LYS A 159 8.57 -6.99 0.66
N PRO A 160 7.82 -7.85 -0.06
CA PRO A 160 7.25 -9.04 0.56
C PRO A 160 8.37 -10.00 0.98
N LEU A 161 8.23 -10.58 2.17
CA LEU A 161 9.10 -11.60 2.71
C LEU A 161 8.24 -12.78 3.14
N VAL A 162 8.40 -13.92 2.48
CA VAL A 162 7.50 -15.06 2.62
C VAL A 162 8.17 -16.21 3.36
N GLY A 163 7.54 -16.68 4.44
CA GLY A 163 8.06 -17.75 5.27
C GLY A 163 9.44 -17.42 5.88
N ASN A 164 10.45 -18.23 5.60
CA ASN A 164 11.78 -18.11 6.20
C ASN A 164 12.65 -16.98 5.64
N GLU A 165 12.20 -16.27 4.60
CA GLU A 165 12.92 -15.10 4.04
C GLU A 165 13.03 -13.94 5.02
N ILE A 166 12.24 -13.97 6.09
CA ILE A 166 12.39 -13.07 7.24
C ILE A 166 13.79 -13.14 7.85
N LEU A 167 14.43 -14.31 7.83
CA LEU A 167 15.75 -14.52 8.41
C LEU A 167 16.81 -13.74 7.63
N LEU A 168 17.60 -12.92 8.33
CA LEU A 168 18.67 -12.07 7.78
C LEU A 168 18.19 -10.94 6.84
N SER A 169 16.87 -10.71 6.75
CA SER A 169 16.30 -9.58 6.01
C SER A 169 16.35 -8.28 6.82
N ASN A 170 16.32 -7.14 6.12
CA ASN A 170 16.08 -5.86 6.79
C ASN A 170 14.59 -5.79 7.18
N PRO A 171 14.26 -5.69 8.48
CA PRO A 171 12.86 -5.58 8.89
C PRO A 171 12.18 -4.31 8.40
N TYR A 172 12.95 -3.23 8.25
CA TYR A 172 12.40 -1.96 7.81
C TYR A 172 12.03 -2.00 6.32
N GLY A 173 10.84 -1.51 5.98
CA GLY A 173 10.34 -1.47 4.61
C GLY A 173 9.89 -2.82 4.04
N SER A 174 9.68 -3.81 4.91
CA SER A 174 9.32 -5.16 4.52
C SER A 174 7.92 -5.56 5.00
N ALA A 175 7.23 -6.37 4.19
CA ALA A 175 5.93 -6.96 4.49
C ALA A 175 6.09 -8.47 4.72
N TYR A 176 6.00 -8.89 5.97
CA TYR A 176 6.11 -10.28 6.40
C TYR A 176 4.80 -11.02 6.18
N LYS A 177 4.82 -12.01 5.28
CA LYS A 177 3.65 -12.82 4.94
C LYS A 177 3.76 -14.17 5.62
N ILE A 178 3.10 -14.30 6.78
CA ILE A 178 3.20 -15.45 7.67
C ILE A 178 2.62 -16.70 7.00
N HIS A 179 1.43 -16.59 6.40
CA HIS A 179 0.73 -17.72 5.79
C HIS A 179 1.08 -17.96 4.32
N GLY A 180 2.06 -17.26 3.76
CA GLY A 180 2.41 -17.38 2.34
C GLY A 180 1.91 -16.21 1.49
N CYS A 181 2.09 -16.32 0.19
CA CYS A 181 1.73 -15.29 -0.79
C CYS A 181 1.18 -15.94 -2.05
N VAL A 182 0.20 -15.29 -2.70
CA VAL A 182 -0.29 -15.70 -4.03
C VAL A 182 0.82 -15.71 -5.10
N LYS A 183 1.90 -14.96 -4.91
CA LYS A 183 3.03 -14.98 -5.85
C LYS A 183 3.90 -16.25 -5.71
N GLU A 184 3.73 -17.03 -4.64
CA GLU A 184 4.54 -18.20 -4.28
C GLU A 184 3.67 -19.32 -3.70
N ALA A 185 2.95 -20.02 -4.59
CA ALA A 185 1.92 -21.01 -4.24
C ALA A 185 2.44 -22.15 -3.34
N GLU A 186 3.69 -22.56 -3.49
CA GLU A 186 4.35 -23.60 -2.69
C GLU A 186 4.51 -23.22 -1.22
N LYS A 187 4.53 -21.90 -0.92
CA LYS A 187 4.70 -21.36 0.43
C LYS A 187 3.37 -21.07 1.13
N ILE A 188 2.23 -21.31 0.48
CA ILE A 188 0.91 -21.14 1.10
C ILE A 188 0.74 -22.14 2.26
N ILE A 189 0.29 -21.61 3.39
CA ILE A 189 -0.07 -22.36 4.59
C ILE A 189 -1.59 -22.37 4.70
N ILE A 190 -2.20 -23.55 4.59
CA ILE A 190 -3.66 -23.68 4.68
C ILE A 190 -4.11 -24.99 5.34
N THR A 191 -3.42 -26.11 5.09
CA THR A 191 -3.79 -27.42 5.64
C THR A 191 -3.14 -27.67 7.00
N GLU A 192 -3.66 -28.64 7.75
CA GLU A 192 -3.06 -29.07 9.03
C GLU A 192 -1.57 -29.44 8.85
N LYS A 193 -1.23 -30.13 7.76
CA LYS A 193 0.16 -30.52 7.44
C LYS A 193 1.05 -29.31 7.18
N ASP A 194 0.51 -28.25 6.56
CA ASP A 194 1.27 -27.02 6.35
C ASP A 194 1.57 -26.33 7.69
N TYR A 195 0.57 -26.23 8.57
CA TYR A 195 0.75 -25.67 9.91
C TYR A 195 1.75 -26.46 10.75
N GLN A 196 1.72 -27.80 10.68
CA GLN A 196 2.72 -28.65 11.36
C GLN A 196 4.14 -28.34 10.88
N LYS A 197 4.37 -28.35 9.56
CA LYS A 197 5.68 -28.02 8.97
C LYS A 197 6.12 -26.59 9.27
N PHE A 198 5.18 -25.65 9.30
CA PHE A 198 5.45 -24.27 9.62
C PHE A 198 5.92 -24.14 11.06
N ASN A 199 5.20 -24.74 12.02
CA ASN A 199 5.52 -24.68 13.44
C ASN A 199 6.93 -25.20 13.76
N GLU A 200 7.39 -26.24 13.06
CA GLU A 200 8.77 -26.75 13.20
C GLU A 200 9.84 -25.71 12.83
N LYS A 201 9.55 -24.81 11.88
CA LYS A 201 10.46 -23.76 11.39
C LYS A 201 10.18 -22.39 12.01
N TYR A 202 9.03 -22.25 12.68
CA TYR A 202 8.48 -20.98 13.14
C TYR A 202 9.23 -20.37 14.33
N GLU A 203 10.07 -21.13 15.04
CA GLU A 203 10.74 -20.65 16.25
C GLU A 203 11.55 -19.36 16.01
N LEU A 204 12.27 -19.26 14.90
CA LEU A 204 13.06 -18.07 14.58
C LEU A 204 12.18 -16.88 14.17
N ILE A 205 11.13 -17.14 13.39
CA ILE A 205 10.15 -16.11 13.01
C ILE A 205 9.49 -15.56 14.27
N ARG A 206 9.07 -16.43 15.19
CA ARG A 206 8.50 -16.08 16.48
C ARG A 206 9.46 -15.26 17.33
N ALA A 207 10.74 -15.58 17.37
CA ALA A 207 11.75 -14.81 18.10
C ALA A 207 11.88 -13.37 17.55
N GLN A 208 11.85 -13.20 16.23
CA GLN A 208 11.89 -11.89 15.59
C GLN A 208 10.59 -11.09 15.84
N LEU A 209 9.43 -11.73 15.75
CA LEU A 209 8.14 -11.12 16.08
C LEU A 209 8.10 -10.67 17.55
N LEU A 210 8.61 -11.49 18.47
CA LEU A 210 8.72 -11.15 19.89
C LEU A 210 9.56 -9.89 20.10
N SER A 211 10.71 -9.80 19.42
CA SER A 211 11.57 -8.62 19.46
C SER A 211 10.86 -7.37 18.93
N LEU A 212 10.16 -7.48 17.79
CA LEU A 212 9.39 -6.37 17.21
C LEU A 212 8.30 -5.86 18.18
N PHE A 213 7.55 -6.78 18.80
CA PHE A 213 6.46 -6.46 19.73
C PHE A 213 6.93 -5.77 21.01
N ILE A 214 8.16 -6.03 21.45
CA ILE A 214 8.73 -5.37 22.63
C ILE A 214 9.23 -3.95 22.29
N HIS A 215 9.83 -3.76 21.11
CA HIS A 215 10.55 -2.54 20.77
C HIS A 215 9.78 -1.53 19.90
N SER A 216 8.64 -1.92 19.34
CA SER A 216 7.88 -1.07 18.40
C SER A 216 6.40 -1.06 18.77
N PRO A 217 5.69 0.06 18.54
CA PRO A 217 4.23 0.07 18.61
C PRO A 217 3.64 -0.91 17.59
N ILE A 218 2.69 -1.74 17.99
CA ILE A 218 1.99 -2.72 17.16
C ILE A 218 0.53 -2.29 17.00
N ILE A 219 0.12 -2.07 15.75
CA ILE A 219 -1.25 -1.69 15.41
C ILE A 219 -1.93 -2.83 14.68
N PHE A 220 -2.92 -3.46 15.31
CA PHE A 220 -3.72 -4.52 14.71
C PHE A 220 -4.86 -3.92 13.88
N LEU A 221 -4.86 -4.20 12.57
CA LEU A 221 -5.87 -3.72 11.62
C LEU A 221 -6.56 -4.90 10.93
N GLY A 222 -7.89 -4.96 11.00
CA GLY A 222 -8.67 -6.01 10.35
C GLY A 222 -8.28 -7.43 10.79
N TYR A 223 -7.75 -7.54 12.02
CA TYR A 223 -7.19 -8.78 12.55
C TYR A 223 -8.00 -9.27 13.75
N ASN A 224 -8.16 -10.59 13.83
CA ASN A 224 -8.86 -11.22 14.96
C ASN A 224 -7.85 -11.65 16.02
N LEU A 225 -7.93 -11.05 17.22
CA LEU A 225 -7.10 -11.41 18.37
C LEU A 225 -7.34 -12.83 18.91
N GLY A 226 -8.35 -13.54 18.38
CA GLY A 226 -8.58 -14.97 18.62
C GLY A 226 -7.47 -15.88 18.09
N ASP A 227 -6.58 -15.40 17.21
CA ASP A 227 -5.49 -16.20 16.66
C ASP A 227 -4.53 -16.72 17.75
N LYS A 228 -4.35 -18.05 17.78
CA LYS A 228 -3.49 -18.74 18.74
C LYS A 228 -2.04 -18.30 18.66
N ASN A 229 -1.53 -17.97 17.47
CA ASN A 229 -0.15 -17.52 17.28
C ASN A 229 0.08 -16.18 17.98
N ILE A 230 -0.86 -15.22 17.85
CA ILE A 230 -0.73 -13.91 18.48
C ILE A 230 -0.97 -13.97 19.98
N LYS A 231 -2.00 -14.71 20.43
CA LYS A 231 -2.18 -14.99 21.85
C LYS A 231 -0.93 -15.61 22.47
N SER A 232 -0.24 -16.52 21.76
CA SER A 232 0.99 -17.13 22.26
C SER A 232 2.15 -16.13 22.38
N ILE A 233 2.29 -15.19 21.44
CA ILE A 233 3.33 -14.14 21.49
C ILE A 233 3.04 -13.19 22.64
N LEU A 234 1.82 -12.67 22.74
CA LEU A 234 1.40 -11.78 23.84
C LEU A 234 1.57 -12.48 25.20
N LYS A 235 1.12 -13.74 25.32
CA LYS A 235 1.33 -14.55 26.52
C LYS A 235 2.81 -14.61 26.89
N THR A 236 3.68 -14.86 25.92
CA THR A 236 5.13 -14.94 26.13
C THR A 236 5.64 -13.62 26.70
N ILE A 237 5.34 -12.48 26.07
CA ILE A 237 5.79 -11.15 26.50
C ILE A 237 5.37 -10.87 27.95
N PHE A 238 4.08 -10.99 28.24
CA PHE A 238 3.55 -10.61 29.54
C PHE A 238 3.81 -11.65 30.63
N THR A 239 4.20 -12.89 30.30
CA THR A 239 4.65 -13.87 31.30
C THR A 239 6.02 -13.49 31.86
N TYR A 240 6.88 -12.85 31.06
CA TYR A 240 8.22 -12.43 31.48
C TYR A 240 8.24 -11.09 32.21
N ILE A 241 7.10 -10.41 32.33
CA ILE A 241 7.02 -9.05 32.85
C ILE A 241 5.99 -9.03 33.98
N ASP A 242 6.40 -8.54 35.13
CA ASP A 242 5.46 -8.31 36.22
C ASP A 242 4.48 -7.19 35.82
N THR A 243 3.21 -7.56 35.72
CA THR A 243 2.10 -6.68 35.33
C THR A 243 1.95 -5.45 36.22
N SER A 244 2.55 -5.41 37.41
CA SER A 244 2.50 -4.25 38.31
C SER A 244 3.60 -3.21 38.08
N THR A 245 4.48 -3.42 37.09
CA THR A 245 5.64 -2.55 36.84
C THR A 245 5.39 -1.48 35.77
N ASP A 246 6.12 -0.37 35.86
CA ASP A 246 6.11 0.69 34.84
C ASP A 246 6.50 0.17 33.44
N ILE A 247 7.33 -0.88 33.37
CA ILE A 247 7.73 -1.54 32.12
C ILE A 247 6.53 -2.23 31.46
N ALA A 248 5.66 -2.86 32.26
CA ALA A 248 4.43 -3.45 31.74
C ALA A 248 3.53 -2.39 31.13
N GLU A 249 3.37 -1.23 31.79
CA GLU A 249 2.56 -0.12 31.24
C GLU A 249 3.15 0.43 29.94
N GLN A 250 4.47 0.59 29.84
CA GLN A 250 5.13 1.01 28.59
C GLN A 250 4.86 0.03 27.45
N ILE A 251 4.93 -1.26 27.72
CA ILE A 251 4.67 -2.29 26.71
C ILE A 251 3.19 -2.34 26.33
N ARG A 252 2.27 -2.15 27.28
CA ARG A 252 0.84 -2.06 26.95
C ARG A 252 0.54 -0.89 26.01
N ARG A 253 1.17 0.27 26.25
CA ARG A 253 1.04 1.46 25.37
C ARG A 253 1.49 1.19 23.93
N ASN A 254 2.33 0.18 23.70
CA ASN A 254 2.73 -0.18 22.34
C ASN A 254 1.61 -0.88 21.57
N PHE A 255 0.60 -1.47 22.21
CA PHE A 255 -0.43 -2.24 21.50
C PHE A 255 -1.70 -1.43 21.27
N LEU A 256 -2.14 -1.36 20.01
CA LEU A 256 -3.42 -0.79 19.59
C LEU A 256 -4.21 -1.75 18.73
N LEU A 257 -5.40 -2.12 19.16
CA LEU A 257 -6.38 -2.85 18.36
C LEU A 257 -7.37 -1.90 17.71
N VAL A 258 -7.47 -1.93 16.39
CA VAL A 258 -8.51 -1.21 15.65
C VAL A 258 -9.60 -2.19 15.24
N GLU A 259 -10.77 -2.03 15.84
CA GLU A 259 -11.97 -2.78 15.49
C GLU A 259 -12.89 -1.93 14.62
N TYR A 260 -13.37 -2.54 13.55
CA TYR A 260 -14.38 -1.94 12.69
C TYR A 260 -15.76 -2.00 13.36
N GLU A 261 -16.44 -0.87 13.41
CA GLU A 261 -17.84 -0.77 13.82
C GLU A 261 -18.56 0.20 12.88
N GLU A 262 -19.51 -0.33 12.11
CA GLU A 262 -20.17 0.39 11.01
C GLU A 262 -20.85 1.68 11.50
N GLY A 263 -20.56 2.80 10.83
CA GLY A 263 -21.17 4.11 11.13
C GLY A 263 -20.62 4.83 12.37
N THR A 264 -19.71 4.21 13.12
CA THR A 264 -19.13 4.81 14.33
C THR A 264 -17.93 5.70 13.97
N ASN A 265 -17.96 6.99 14.29
CA ASN A 265 -16.83 7.93 14.13
C ASN A 265 -16.03 8.13 15.42
N ASN A 266 -16.01 7.14 16.30
CA ASN A 266 -15.35 7.23 17.59
C ASN A 266 -13.82 7.29 17.40
N LEU A 267 -13.17 8.19 18.12
CA LEU A 267 -11.73 8.39 18.12
C LEU A 267 -11.11 8.19 19.51
N GLU A 268 -11.89 7.64 20.44
CA GLU A 268 -11.46 7.34 21.79
C GLU A 268 -10.80 5.96 21.86
N VAL A 269 -9.58 5.98 22.38
CA VAL A 269 -8.81 4.79 22.75
C VAL A 269 -9.17 4.43 24.19
N VAL A 270 -9.63 3.19 24.36
CA VAL A 270 -10.02 2.58 25.63
C VAL A 270 -9.20 1.33 25.90
N GLU A 271 -9.08 0.94 27.17
CA GLU A 271 -8.46 -0.32 27.54
C GLU A 271 -9.38 -1.50 27.20
N HIS A 272 -8.79 -2.61 26.78
CA HIS A 272 -9.48 -3.86 26.48
C HIS A 272 -8.71 -5.04 27.09
N ASP A 273 -9.41 -5.84 27.87
CA ASP A 273 -8.90 -7.09 28.43
C ASP A 273 -9.00 -8.22 27.39
N ILE A 274 -7.86 -8.84 27.08
CA ILE A 274 -7.77 -10.07 26.31
C ILE A 274 -7.66 -11.24 27.28
N ASP A 275 -8.57 -12.21 27.15
CA ASP A 275 -8.45 -13.48 27.85
C ASP A 275 -7.48 -14.42 27.11
N ILE A 276 -6.51 -14.95 27.86
CA ILE A 276 -5.48 -15.85 27.38
C ILE A 276 -5.49 -17.10 28.26
N GLU A 277 -5.73 -18.25 27.63
CA GLU A 277 -5.79 -19.53 28.32
C GLU A 277 -4.54 -19.77 29.20
N GLY A 278 -4.80 -19.96 30.50
CA GLY A 278 -3.77 -20.24 31.50
C GLY A 278 -2.92 -19.04 31.92
N MET A 279 -3.42 -17.80 31.76
CA MET A 279 -2.80 -16.56 32.26
C MET A 279 -3.88 -15.58 32.75
N ALA A 280 -3.51 -14.59 33.56
CA ALA A 280 -4.35 -13.42 33.84
C ALA A 280 -4.65 -12.63 32.54
N THR A 281 -5.75 -11.87 32.53
CA THR A 281 -6.14 -11.05 31.38
C THR A 281 -5.07 -10.03 31.04
N ILE A 282 -4.79 -9.86 29.74
CA ILE A 282 -3.83 -8.87 29.25
C ILE A 282 -4.59 -7.64 28.78
N ARG A 283 -4.29 -6.49 29.38
CA ARG A 283 -4.83 -5.20 28.93
C ARG A 283 -4.04 -4.66 27.75
N ILE A 284 -4.74 -4.35 26.68
CA ILE A 284 -4.21 -3.60 25.53
C ILE A 284 -5.10 -2.40 25.22
N ASN A 285 -4.61 -1.49 24.37
CA ASN A 285 -5.43 -0.38 23.92
C ASN A 285 -6.28 -0.78 22.72
N LYS A 286 -7.47 -0.22 22.63
CA LYS A 286 -8.46 -0.53 21.61
C LYS A 286 -9.21 0.72 21.19
N ILE A 287 -9.51 0.80 19.90
CA ILE A 287 -10.42 1.76 19.30
C ILE A 287 -11.44 1.00 18.45
N LYS A 288 -12.71 1.38 18.56
CA LYS A 288 -13.80 0.87 17.73
C LYS A 288 -14.29 2.00 16.83
N THR A 289 -14.15 1.88 15.52
CA THR A 289 -14.48 2.97 14.59
C THR A 289 -14.63 2.49 13.15
N ASP A 290 -15.41 3.19 12.34
CA ASP A 290 -15.41 3.15 10.88
C ASP A 290 -14.50 4.24 10.28
N ASN A 291 -14.09 5.22 11.09
CA ASN A 291 -13.30 6.36 10.64
C ASN A 291 -11.80 6.03 10.56
N PHE A 292 -11.43 5.11 9.67
CA PHE A 292 -10.04 4.72 9.44
C PHE A 292 -9.21 5.86 8.83
N ILE A 293 -9.85 6.80 8.12
CA ILE A 293 -9.21 8.00 7.57
C ILE A 293 -8.46 8.78 8.65
N GLU A 294 -9.08 9.04 9.81
CA GLU A 294 -8.43 9.79 10.89
C GLU A 294 -7.26 9.02 11.51
N ILE A 295 -7.37 7.69 11.61
CA ILE A 295 -6.25 6.84 12.05
C ILE A 295 -5.07 7.00 11.08
N TYR A 296 -5.33 6.94 9.77
CA TYR A 296 -4.28 7.04 8.75
C TYR A 296 -3.65 8.42 8.69
N LYS A 297 -4.42 9.50 8.83
CA LYS A 297 -3.87 10.85 8.90
C LYS A 297 -2.89 11.00 10.05
N HIS A 298 -3.27 10.59 11.26
CA HIS A 298 -2.39 10.69 12.43
C HIS A 298 -1.14 9.81 12.31
N LEU A 299 -1.25 8.63 11.69
CA LEU A 299 -0.08 7.82 11.37
C LEU A 299 0.80 8.46 10.29
N GLY A 300 0.21 9.13 9.29
CA GLY A 300 0.94 9.83 8.22
C GLY A 300 1.63 11.11 8.68
N GLU A 301 1.15 11.74 9.75
CA GLU A 301 1.74 12.94 10.37
C GLU A 301 2.71 12.62 11.53
N LEU A 302 2.86 11.34 11.88
CA LEU A 302 3.75 10.90 12.96
C LEU A 302 5.17 11.40 12.73
N SER A 303 5.74 12.06 13.75
CA SER A 303 7.12 12.55 13.76
C SER A 303 7.87 11.90 14.90
N LEU A 304 8.82 11.02 14.58
CA LEU A 304 9.59 10.29 15.57
C LEU A 304 10.88 11.03 15.96
N PRO A 305 11.30 10.95 17.24
CA PRO A 305 12.56 11.54 17.68
C PRO A 305 13.75 10.82 17.06
N VAL A 306 14.73 11.57 16.56
CA VAL A 306 15.98 11.03 15.98
C VAL A 306 17.08 11.00 17.04
N SER A 307 17.72 9.84 17.27
CA SER A 307 18.80 9.74 18.25
C SER A 307 20.13 10.27 17.70
N ALA A 308 21.02 10.69 18.60
CA ALA A 308 22.37 11.09 18.21
C ALA A 308 23.17 9.94 17.54
N MET A 309 22.84 8.69 17.84
CA MET A 309 23.48 7.52 17.20
C MET A 309 23.03 7.38 15.74
N ASP A 310 21.76 7.63 15.45
CA ASP A 310 21.22 7.60 14.09
C ASP A 310 21.88 8.69 13.24
N ILE A 311 22.04 9.89 13.80
CA ILE A 311 22.79 10.98 13.18
C ILE A 311 24.24 10.54 12.88
N ARG A 312 24.93 9.88 13.82
CA ARG A 312 26.32 9.41 13.61
C ARG A 312 26.43 8.32 12.54
N LYS A 313 25.50 7.36 12.50
CA LYS A 313 25.44 6.33 11.45
C LYS A 313 25.31 6.98 10.07
N VAL A 314 24.47 7.99 9.98
CA VAL A 314 24.23 8.77 8.77
C VAL A 314 25.45 9.62 8.40
N GLN A 315 26.12 10.27 9.37
CA GLN A 315 27.28 11.15 9.13
C GLN A 315 28.42 10.50 8.34
N ASN A 316 28.70 9.22 8.55
CA ASN A 316 29.74 8.51 7.79
C ASN A 316 29.35 8.32 6.32
N VAL A 317 28.09 7.96 6.07
CA VAL A 317 27.52 7.86 4.72
C VAL A 317 27.58 9.23 4.04
N VAL A 318 27.20 10.29 4.75
CA VAL A 318 27.32 11.69 4.28
C VAL A 318 28.76 12.03 3.86
N LYS A 319 29.74 11.62 4.66
CA LYS A 319 31.15 11.88 4.40
C LYS A 319 31.66 11.15 3.14
N GLU A 320 31.24 9.90 2.92
CA GLU A 320 31.58 9.13 1.70
C GLU A 320 30.94 9.73 0.44
N ILE A 321 29.73 10.25 0.57
CA ILE A 321 29.01 10.97 -0.50
C ILE A 321 29.80 12.22 -0.91
N TYR A 322 30.20 13.05 0.05
CA TYR A 322 31.02 14.24 -0.21
C TYR A 322 32.41 13.89 -0.77
N ALA A 323 32.92 12.70 -0.50
CA ALA A 323 34.21 12.22 -1.01
C ALA A 323 34.13 11.57 -2.41
N GLY A 324 32.94 11.47 -3.02
CA GLY A 324 32.75 10.92 -4.37
C GLY A 324 32.92 9.40 -4.47
N GLY A 325 32.57 8.66 -3.40
CA GLY A 325 32.66 7.19 -3.37
C GLY A 325 31.63 6.45 -4.25
N ASN A 326 31.63 5.11 -4.16
CA ASN A 326 30.76 4.21 -4.95
C ASN A 326 29.25 4.33 -4.65
N ILE A 327 28.84 5.17 -3.69
CA ILE A 327 27.44 5.44 -3.40
C ILE A 327 26.90 6.34 -4.50
N LYS A 328 26.04 5.80 -5.36
CA LYS A 328 25.26 6.60 -6.33
C LYS A 328 24.29 7.48 -5.56
N VAL A 329 24.65 8.73 -5.40
CA VAL A 329 23.78 9.76 -4.79
C VAL A 329 22.85 10.25 -5.86
N SER A 330 21.62 9.73 -5.89
CA SER A 330 20.52 10.46 -6.50
C SER A 330 20.07 11.51 -5.49
N ILE A 331 20.41 12.77 -5.73
CA ILE A 331 19.87 13.89 -4.98
C ILE A 331 18.38 13.97 -5.36
N THR A 332 17.51 13.49 -4.49
CA THR A 332 16.06 13.73 -4.59
C THR A 332 15.66 14.51 -3.35
N GLU A 333 15.12 15.73 -3.55
CA GLU A 333 14.57 16.54 -2.45
C GLU A 333 13.19 16.00 -1.99
N ASP A 334 12.74 14.86 -2.53
CA ASP A 334 11.48 14.18 -2.23
C ASP A 334 11.75 12.84 -1.51
N ILE A 335 11.97 12.91 -0.18
CA ILE A 335 12.12 11.70 0.66
C ILE A 335 10.88 10.81 0.56
N ASP A 336 9.70 11.42 0.43
CA ASP A 336 8.41 10.73 0.41
C ASP A 336 8.23 9.84 -0.85
N SER A 337 8.99 10.14 -1.90
CA SER A 337 8.96 9.38 -3.15
C SER A 337 9.88 8.16 -3.22
N LEU A 338 10.72 7.97 -2.21
CA LEU A 338 11.67 6.87 -2.15
C LEU A 338 10.95 5.59 -1.73
N LYS A 339 11.26 4.49 -2.39
CA LYS A 339 10.81 3.17 -1.94
C LYS A 339 11.58 2.80 -0.67
N ASN A 340 10.91 2.23 0.32
CA ASN A 340 11.56 1.85 1.58
C ASN A 340 12.70 0.82 1.40
N GLY A 341 12.77 0.12 0.25
CA GLY A 341 13.89 -0.75 -0.12
C GLY A 341 15.13 -0.05 -0.70
N GLU A 342 15.04 1.24 -1.00
CA GLU A 342 16.12 2.02 -1.64
C GLU A 342 16.98 2.73 -0.58
N LYS A 343 18.31 2.57 -0.69
CA LYS A 343 19.27 3.24 0.20
C LYS A 343 19.52 4.66 -0.30
N VAL A 344 18.65 5.61 0.03
CA VAL A 344 18.82 7.02 -0.32
C VAL A 344 18.79 7.89 0.93
N LEU A 345 19.69 8.87 0.99
CA LEU A 345 19.88 9.73 2.16
C LEU A 345 19.62 11.19 1.77
N ALA A 346 18.65 11.83 2.43
CA ALA A 346 18.42 13.27 2.34
C ALA A 346 19.13 13.99 3.50
N ILE A 347 19.82 15.09 3.20
CA ILE A 347 20.64 15.84 4.16
C ILE A 347 20.17 17.30 4.19
N GLY A 348 19.80 17.79 5.37
CA GLY A 348 19.61 19.22 5.64
C GLY A 348 20.70 19.77 6.56
N SER A 349 21.51 20.73 6.07
CA SER A 349 22.22 21.68 6.94
C SER A 349 22.36 23.05 6.27
N LEU A 350 22.02 24.10 7.00
CA LEU A 350 21.76 25.47 6.52
C LEU A 350 22.98 26.31 6.09
N LYS A 351 24.23 25.80 6.12
CA LYS A 351 25.41 26.68 5.98
C LYS A 351 26.42 26.37 4.88
N THR A 352 26.31 25.26 4.16
CA THR A 352 27.28 24.94 3.09
C THR A 352 26.69 24.15 1.92
N ILE A 353 25.36 24.01 1.86
CA ILE A 353 24.71 23.39 0.71
C ILE A 353 24.64 24.43 -0.40
N LYS A 354 25.45 24.27 -1.45
CA LYS A 354 25.08 24.79 -2.76
C LYS A 354 23.82 24.04 -3.16
N TYR A 355 22.69 24.73 -3.06
CA TYR A 355 21.37 24.27 -3.50
C TYR A 355 21.47 23.83 -4.97
N GLU A 356 21.38 22.53 -5.22
CA GLU A 356 21.10 22.00 -6.55
C GLU A 356 19.63 21.57 -6.57
N TYR A 357 18.84 22.57 -6.98
CA TYR A 357 17.46 22.56 -7.45
C TYR A 357 16.97 21.21 -8.00
N HIS A 358 15.80 20.73 -7.56
CA HIS A 358 14.91 20.03 -8.49
C HIS A 358 14.78 20.90 -9.74
N THR A 359 14.98 20.37 -10.93
CA THR A 359 14.65 21.18 -12.11
C THR A 359 13.13 21.23 -12.25
N ALA A 360 12.57 22.30 -12.84
CA ALA A 360 11.15 22.36 -13.17
C ALA A 360 10.70 21.10 -13.96
N GLU A 361 11.62 20.45 -14.68
CA GLU A 361 11.41 19.21 -15.42
C GLU A 361 11.15 17.99 -14.53
N GLU A 362 11.85 17.85 -13.42
CA GLU A 362 11.66 16.73 -12.49
C GLU A 362 10.35 16.85 -11.73
N MET A 363 9.95 18.07 -11.36
CA MET A 363 8.64 18.35 -10.78
C MET A 363 7.50 17.97 -11.74
N MET A 364 7.66 18.22 -13.04
CA MET A 364 6.68 17.84 -14.06
C MET A 364 6.60 16.33 -14.29
N ASN A 365 7.73 15.62 -14.23
CA ASN A 365 7.76 14.16 -14.34
C ASN A 365 7.02 13.48 -13.18
N ASN A 366 7.14 14.05 -11.98
CA ASN A 366 6.56 13.51 -10.75
C ASN A 366 5.22 14.15 -10.37
N TYR A 367 4.63 14.99 -11.23
CA TYR A 367 3.42 15.77 -10.95
C TYR A 367 2.29 14.96 -10.30
N PHE A 368 1.90 13.82 -10.90
CA PHE A 368 0.83 12.97 -10.37
C PHE A 368 1.17 12.34 -9.02
N ARG A 369 2.44 12.04 -8.80
CA ARG A 369 2.93 11.46 -7.54
C ARG A 369 2.94 12.51 -6.43
N ILE A 370 3.46 13.71 -6.72
CA ILE A 370 3.50 14.85 -5.78
C ILE A 370 2.09 15.24 -5.32
N ILE A 371 1.12 15.28 -6.26
CA ILE A 371 -0.28 15.58 -5.92
C ILE A 371 -0.91 14.46 -5.10
N ALA A 372 -0.66 13.20 -5.45
CA ALA A 372 -1.17 12.06 -4.69
C ALA A 372 -0.60 12.00 -3.25
N GLU A 373 0.70 12.28 -3.10
CA GLU A 373 1.42 12.23 -1.82
C GLU A 373 1.19 13.48 -0.96
N SER A 374 0.61 14.55 -1.52
CA SER A 374 0.40 15.84 -0.82
C SER A 374 1.69 16.41 -0.21
N ASN A 375 2.81 16.35 -0.95
CA ASN A 375 4.11 16.77 -0.44
C ASN A 375 4.24 18.32 -0.36
N HIS A 376 3.82 18.87 0.78
CA HIS A 376 3.85 20.32 1.06
C HIS A 376 5.26 20.93 1.06
N GLN A 377 6.31 20.16 1.39
CA GLN A 377 7.69 20.66 1.49
C GLN A 377 8.31 20.87 0.12
N LEU A 378 8.08 19.93 -0.81
CA LEU A 378 8.57 20.03 -2.18
C LEU A 378 7.90 21.19 -2.94
N LEU A 379 6.62 21.44 -2.66
CA LEU A 379 5.88 22.55 -3.27
C LEU A 379 6.34 23.94 -2.80
N LYS A 380 6.86 24.07 -1.57
CA LYS A 380 7.50 25.33 -1.11
C LYS A 380 8.76 25.66 -1.92
N LEU A 381 9.41 24.67 -2.54
CA LEU A 381 10.60 24.91 -3.38
C LEU A 381 10.24 25.52 -4.74
N VAL A 382 8.99 25.42 -5.20
CA VAL A 382 8.50 26.10 -6.43
C VAL A 382 8.79 27.61 -6.36
N GLU A 383 8.75 28.21 -5.17
CA GLU A 383 9.05 29.63 -4.95
C GLU A 383 10.45 30.05 -5.41
N LYS A 384 11.42 29.13 -5.34
CA LYS A 384 12.82 29.39 -5.71
C LYS A 384 13.10 29.20 -7.20
N HIS A 385 12.14 28.69 -7.96
CA HIS A 385 12.29 28.44 -9.40
C HIS A 385 11.96 29.68 -10.22
N ARG A 386 12.94 30.15 -11.01
CA ARG A 386 12.68 31.15 -12.06
C ARG A 386 12.11 30.48 -13.30
N ILE A 387 10.83 30.16 -13.27
CA ILE A 387 10.13 29.66 -14.46
C ILE A 387 10.08 30.79 -15.48
N GLN A 388 10.75 30.59 -16.62
CA GLN A 388 10.77 31.58 -17.68
C GLN A 388 9.41 31.62 -18.38
N ARG A 389 8.99 32.80 -18.87
CA ARG A 389 7.73 32.98 -19.63
C ARG A 389 7.57 32.05 -20.85
N GLY A 390 8.65 31.42 -21.30
CA GLY A 390 8.67 30.44 -22.39
C GLY A 390 8.29 29.00 -21.99
N GLN A 391 8.32 28.66 -20.71
CA GLN A 391 8.18 27.28 -20.22
C GLN A 391 6.73 26.94 -19.88
N PHE A 392 6.30 25.72 -20.23
CA PHE A 392 5.03 25.13 -19.79
C PHE A 392 5.24 24.53 -18.39
N PHE A 393 4.48 24.99 -17.40
CA PHE A 393 4.53 24.49 -16.02
C PHE A 393 3.11 24.48 -15.40
N PRO A 394 2.63 23.34 -14.88
CA PRO A 394 1.31 23.24 -14.23
C PRO A 394 1.38 23.81 -12.80
N ILE A 395 0.42 24.66 -12.40
CA ILE A 395 0.39 25.27 -11.05
C ILE A 395 -0.94 25.06 -10.31
N PHE A 396 -2.06 24.80 -10.99
CA PHE A 396 -3.37 24.74 -10.35
C PHE A 396 -3.55 23.53 -9.43
N GLY A 397 -3.02 22.37 -9.82
CA GLY A 397 -2.99 21.16 -8.99
C GLY A 397 -2.04 21.28 -7.80
N PHE A 398 -0.91 21.97 -7.98
CA PHE A 398 0.03 22.26 -6.90
C PHE A 398 -0.53 23.25 -5.87
N MET A 399 -1.31 24.24 -6.33
CA MET A 399 -2.01 25.18 -5.45
C MET A 399 -3.03 24.48 -4.54
N LYS A 400 -3.77 23.49 -5.06
CA LYS A 400 -4.72 22.72 -4.24
C LYS A 400 -4.03 22.01 -3.07
N VAL A 401 -2.79 21.59 -3.26
CA VAL A 401 -1.99 20.92 -2.23
C VAL A 401 -1.30 21.95 -1.33
N GLN A 402 -0.83 23.09 -1.83
CA GLN A 402 -0.18 24.13 -1.03
C GLN A 402 -0.62 25.54 -1.44
N PRO A 403 -1.51 26.19 -0.67
CA PRO A 403 -1.96 27.56 -0.96
C PRO A 403 -0.94 28.65 -0.55
N GLU A 404 0.01 28.36 0.34
CA GLU A 404 1.04 29.30 0.81
C GLU A 404 2.26 29.39 -0.14
N ILE A 405 2.06 29.75 -1.41
CA ILE A 405 3.17 29.98 -2.36
C ILE A 405 3.24 31.47 -2.71
N SER A 406 4.38 32.11 -2.48
CA SER A 406 4.56 33.57 -2.62
C SER A 406 4.50 34.08 -4.08
N ASN A 407 4.82 33.23 -5.06
CA ASN A 407 4.86 33.58 -6.51
C ASN A 407 3.65 33.05 -7.31
N LEU A 408 2.56 32.70 -6.63
CA LEU A 408 1.41 31.98 -7.22
C LEU A 408 0.72 32.77 -8.34
N GLU A 409 0.49 34.07 -8.16
CA GLU A 409 -0.17 34.93 -9.15
C GLU A 409 0.64 35.07 -10.45
N LEU A 410 1.97 35.14 -10.33
CA LEU A 410 2.86 35.23 -11.49
C LEU A 410 2.83 33.92 -12.29
N LEU A 411 2.87 32.77 -11.63
CA LEU A 411 2.84 31.47 -12.29
C LEU A 411 1.47 31.18 -12.92
N LYS A 412 0.37 31.59 -12.26
CA LYS A 412 -0.98 31.57 -12.84
C LYS A 412 -1.05 32.38 -14.13
N SER A 413 -0.54 33.61 -14.13
CA SER A 413 -0.58 34.46 -15.34
C SER A 413 0.22 33.84 -16.50
N ILE A 414 1.37 33.22 -16.22
CA ILE A 414 2.19 32.52 -17.23
C ILE A 414 1.44 31.30 -17.81
N GLN A 415 0.83 30.46 -16.97
CA GLN A 415 0.07 29.30 -17.46
C GLN A 415 -1.17 29.74 -18.27
N LEU A 416 -1.89 30.77 -17.81
CA LEU A 416 -3.06 31.31 -18.50
C LEU A 416 -2.73 31.94 -19.85
N GLU A 417 -1.65 32.74 -19.94
CA GLU A 417 -1.21 33.30 -21.23
C GLU A 417 -0.83 32.20 -22.24
N LYS A 418 -0.22 31.11 -21.76
CA LYS A 418 0.13 29.97 -22.61
C LYS A 418 -1.09 29.19 -23.06
N ILE A 419 -2.07 28.99 -22.19
CA ILE A 419 -3.33 28.35 -22.55
C ILE A 419 -4.08 29.20 -23.57
N LYS A 420 -4.16 30.53 -23.39
CA LYS A 420 -4.72 31.45 -24.41
C LYS A 420 -3.99 31.38 -25.74
N THR A 421 -2.66 31.21 -25.71
CA THR A 421 -1.86 31.01 -26.92
C THR A 421 -2.13 29.64 -27.59
N LEU A 422 -2.48 28.62 -26.81
CA LEU A 422 -2.87 27.31 -27.32
C LEU A 422 -4.32 27.30 -27.84
N GLU A 423 -5.22 28.09 -27.25
CA GLU A 423 -6.59 28.29 -27.71
C GLU A 423 -6.65 28.93 -29.10
N SER A 424 -5.72 29.85 -29.40
CA SER A 424 -5.64 30.56 -30.70
C SER A 424 -5.06 29.73 -31.85
N LEU A 425 -4.51 28.54 -31.57
CA LEU A 425 -4.03 27.63 -32.61
C LEU A 425 -5.21 27.11 -33.46
N THR A 426 -4.98 26.72 -34.71
CA THR A 426 -6.03 26.13 -35.54
C THR A 426 -6.31 24.69 -35.11
N ASP A 427 -7.60 24.32 -35.03
CA ASP A 427 -7.98 22.95 -34.76
C ASP A 427 -7.90 22.11 -36.05
N PHE A 428 -7.14 21.02 -35.99
CA PHE A 428 -6.92 20.12 -37.12
C PHE A 428 -7.65 18.77 -36.96
N ALA A 429 -8.36 18.55 -35.84
CA ALA A 429 -9.01 17.28 -35.50
C ALA A 429 -10.42 17.51 -34.93
N VAL A 430 -11.26 18.22 -35.68
CA VAL A 430 -12.62 18.60 -35.25
C VAL A 430 -13.54 17.40 -34.99
N SER A 431 -13.28 16.26 -35.65
CA SER A 431 -14.17 15.09 -35.70
C SER A 431 -13.80 13.93 -34.76
N HIS A 432 -12.72 14.01 -33.99
CA HIS A 432 -12.24 12.90 -33.16
C HIS A 432 -12.58 13.11 -31.67
N THR A 433 -13.12 12.08 -31.02
CA THR A 433 -13.50 12.09 -29.60
C THR A 433 -12.49 11.37 -28.69
N ASN A 434 -11.59 10.55 -29.25
CA ASN A 434 -10.68 9.69 -28.48
C ASN A 434 -9.21 9.94 -28.88
N ILE A 435 -8.29 9.90 -27.90
CA ILE A 435 -6.84 10.13 -28.12
C ILE A 435 -6.25 9.08 -29.09
N LYS A 436 -6.71 7.82 -29.01
CA LYS A 436 -6.26 6.74 -29.93
C LYS A 436 -6.61 7.05 -31.38
N SER A 437 -7.81 7.56 -31.67
CA SER A 437 -8.25 7.92 -33.02
C SER A 437 -7.44 9.08 -33.62
N ILE A 438 -6.99 10.02 -32.79
CA ILE A 438 -6.11 11.13 -33.22
C ILE A 438 -4.68 10.64 -33.50
N LEU A 439 -4.21 9.64 -32.74
CA LEU A 439 -2.89 9.04 -32.92
C LEU A 439 -2.81 8.12 -34.14
N GLU A 440 -3.92 7.48 -34.51
CA GLU A 440 -4.03 6.56 -35.66
C GLU A 440 -4.33 7.29 -36.99
N ASP A 441 -4.78 8.55 -36.96
CA ASP A 441 -5.08 9.31 -38.18
C ASP A 441 -3.79 9.66 -38.96
N GLU A 442 -3.70 9.18 -40.21
CA GLU A 442 -2.58 9.44 -41.14
C GLU A 442 -2.63 10.85 -41.77
N ASN A 443 -3.79 11.52 -41.75
CA ASN A 443 -3.94 12.87 -42.31
C ASN A 443 -3.39 13.97 -41.39
N ILE A 444 -3.20 13.65 -40.10
CA ILE A 444 -2.63 14.58 -39.13
C ILE A 444 -1.12 14.30 -39.04
N SER A 445 -0.31 15.27 -39.45
CA SER A 445 1.16 15.19 -39.27
C SER A 445 1.52 14.96 -37.80
N ARG A 446 2.55 14.15 -37.54
CA ARG A 446 3.04 13.84 -36.17
C ARG A 446 3.22 15.09 -35.31
N THR A 447 3.67 16.20 -35.90
CA THR A 447 3.88 17.50 -35.21
C THR A 447 2.58 18.20 -34.81
N ARG A 448 1.44 17.84 -35.43
CA ARG A 448 0.11 18.45 -35.21
C ARG A 448 -0.81 17.60 -34.33
N LYS A 449 -0.49 16.33 -34.09
CA LYS A 449 -1.28 15.40 -33.24
C LYS A 449 -1.40 15.90 -31.80
N VAL A 450 -0.33 16.45 -31.24
CA VAL A 450 -0.32 17.00 -29.87
C VAL A 450 -1.22 18.24 -29.77
N THR A 451 -1.15 19.14 -30.77
CA THR A 451 -2.02 20.32 -30.82
C THR A 451 -3.50 19.96 -30.97
N ALA A 452 -3.79 18.90 -31.74
CA ALA A 452 -5.13 18.33 -31.88
C ALA A 452 -5.68 17.76 -30.56
N ILE A 453 -4.86 17.02 -29.79
CA ILE A 453 -5.25 16.51 -28.47
C ILE A 453 -5.50 17.66 -27.49
N VAL A 454 -4.62 18.67 -27.46
CA VAL A 454 -4.79 19.89 -26.63
C VAL A 454 -6.11 20.60 -26.94
N LYS A 455 -6.45 20.79 -28.23
CA LYS A 455 -7.72 21.37 -28.67
C LYS A 455 -8.93 20.51 -28.32
N GLY A 456 -8.81 19.19 -28.45
CA GLY A 456 -9.87 18.25 -28.10
C GLY A 456 -10.23 18.34 -26.61
N VAL A 457 -9.22 18.45 -25.74
CA VAL A 457 -9.41 18.59 -24.29
C VAL A 457 -9.95 19.97 -23.92
N LEU A 458 -9.46 21.05 -24.55
CA LEU A 458 -9.95 22.41 -24.28
C LEU A 458 -11.40 22.61 -24.73
N ASN A 459 -11.84 21.93 -25.79
CA ASN A 459 -13.22 21.97 -26.30
C ASN A 459 -14.12 20.86 -25.72
N ASP A 460 -13.72 20.22 -24.62
CA ASP A 460 -14.47 19.16 -23.91
C ASP A 460 -14.86 17.95 -24.79
N ARG A 461 -14.11 17.70 -25.87
CA ARG A 461 -14.30 16.54 -26.77
C ARG A 461 -13.62 15.28 -26.27
N ILE A 462 -12.56 15.42 -25.48
CA ILE A 462 -11.76 14.32 -24.92
C ILE A 462 -11.95 14.33 -23.41
N SER A 463 -12.24 13.16 -22.83
CA SER A 463 -12.42 13.04 -21.38
C SER A 463 -11.09 13.29 -20.63
N LEU A 464 -11.19 13.89 -19.44
CA LEU A 464 -10.01 14.10 -18.58
C LEU A 464 -9.40 12.78 -18.10
N GLU A 465 -10.20 11.72 -17.98
CA GLU A 465 -9.77 10.38 -17.60
C GLU A 465 -8.91 9.73 -18.71
N ASP A 466 -9.32 9.85 -19.98
CA ASP A 466 -8.52 9.37 -21.11
C ASP A 466 -7.17 10.11 -21.21
N LEU A 467 -7.17 11.42 -20.94
CA LEU A 467 -5.94 12.22 -20.91
C LEU A 467 -5.03 11.85 -19.74
N GLU A 468 -5.59 11.53 -18.57
CA GLU A 468 -4.83 11.07 -17.42
C GLU A 468 -4.15 9.72 -17.69
N ILE A 469 -4.88 8.76 -18.27
CA ILE A 469 -4.32 7.46 -18.67
C ILE A 469 -3.20 7.66 -19.69
N TYR A 470 -3.42 8.49 -20.71
CA TYR A 470 -2.42 8.79 -21.73
C TYR A 470 -1.16 9.47 -21.17
N LEU A 471 -1.31 10.41 -20.23
CA LEU A 471 -0.18 11.06 -19.55
C LEU A 471 0.60 10.08 -18.66
N ARG A 472 -0.07 9.12 -18.03
CA ARG A 472 0.58 8.09 -17.19
C ARG A 472 1.39 7.10 -18.03
N GLU A 473 0.90 6.73 -19.21
CA GLU A 473 1.53 5.79 -20.14
C GLU A 473 2.55 6.43 -21.11
N TYR A 474 2.71 7.77 -21.09
CA TYR A 474 3.55 8.47 -22.06
C TYR A 474 5.05 8.09 -21.93
N PRO A 475 5.72 7.65 -23.01
CA PRO A 475 7.06 7.04 -22.93
C PRO A 475 8.20 8.03 -22.64
N ILE A 476 8.06 9.32 -23.01
CA ILE A 476 9.11 10.34 -22.83
C ILE A 476 8.53 11.59 -22.17
N LYS A 477 8.51 11.60 -20.83
CA LYS A 477 7.95 12.70 -20.02
C LYS A 477 8.76 14.02 -20.05
N ARG A 478 9.93 14.02 -20.70
CA ARG A 478 10.79 15.21 -20.86
C ARG A 478 10.41 16.08 -22.07
N GLU A 479 9.60 15.58 -22.99
CA GLU A 479 9.25 16.31 -24.21
C GLU A 479 8.38 17.54 -23.92
N THR A 480 8.56 18.60 -24.71
CA THR A 480 7.75 19.82 -24.62
C THR A 480 6.26 19.53 -24.84
N ASP A 481 5.95 18.47 -25.57
CA ASP A 481 4.60 18.04 -25.89
C ASP A 481 3.89 17.39 -24.69
N TYR A 482 4.60 16.62 -23.87
CA TYR A 482 4.10 16.15 -22.57
C TYR A 482 3.79 17.33 -21.63
N LYS A 483 4.70 18.32 -21.56
CA LYS A 483 4.53 19.50 -20.70
C LYS A 483 3.30 20.34 -21.10
N LYS A 484 3.00 20.44 -22.41
CA LYS A 484 1.79 21.10 -22.92
C LYS A 484 0.52 20.39 -22.48
N LEU A 485 0.45 19.07 -22.67
CA LEU A 485 -0.72 18.25 -22.30
C LEU A 485 -0.98 18.29 -20.79
N LEU A 486 0.09 18.23 -19.99
CA LEU A 486 0.01 18.30 -18.53
C LEU A 486 -0.54 19.66 -18.04
N CYS A 487 -0.14 20.78 -18.64
CA CYS A 487 -0.65 22.10 -18.28
C CYS A 487 -2.14 22.28 -18.62
N VAL A 488 -2.61 21.65 -19.70
CA VAL A 488 -4.02 21.70 -20.12
C VAL A 488 -4.88 20.83 -19.21
N TYR A 489 -4.39 19.64 -18.87
CA TYR A 489 -5.00 18.76 -17.87
C TYR A 489 -5.12 19.45 -16.50
N ASP A 490 -4.02 20.03 -16.02
CA ASP A 490 -3.94 20.77 -14.75
C ASP A 490 -4.95 21.92 -14.71
N TYR A 491 -5.05 22.70 -15.80
CA TYR A 491 -6.02 23.78 -15.89
C TYR A 491 -7.47 23.28 -15.88
N LYS A 492 -7.85 22.35 -16.75
CA LYS A 492 -9.24 21.87 -16.81
C LYS A 492 -9.67 21.14 -15.54
N LYS A 493 -8.77 20.40 -14.88
CA LYS A 493 -9.08 19.65 -13.66
C LYS A 493 -9.15 20.53 -12.40
N TYR A 494 -8.34 21.58 -12.32
CA TYR A 494 -8.17 22.33 -11.07
C TYR A 494 -8.55 23.83 -11.15
N ALA A 495 -8.69 24.43 -12.33
CA ALA A 495 -9.04 25.85 -12.46
C ALA A 495 -10.55 26.12 -12.34
N GLU A 496 -11.43 25.20 -12.78
CA GLU A 496 -12.89 25.37 -12.67
C GLU A 496 -13.40 25.31 -11.21
N VAL A 497 -12.66 24.65 -10.32
CA VAL A 497 -12.99 24.57 -8.87
C VAL A 497 -12.76 25.92 -8.16
N GLU A 498 -11.98 26.82 -8.75
CA GLU A 498 -11.72 28.15 -8.18
C GLU A 498 -12.88 29.14 -8.39
N ALA A 499 -13.68 28.98 -9.44
CA ALA A 499 -14.82 29.86 -9.72
C ALA A 499 -15.96 29.72 -8.70
N THR A 500 -15.97 28.64 -7.91
CA THR A 500 -16.99 28.34 -6.91
C THR A 500 -16.60 28.75 -5.49
N ILE A 501 -15.36 29.21 -5.26
CA ILE A 501 -14.85 29.60 -3.92
C ILE A 501 -14.40 31.08 -3.91
N GLY A 502 -14.66 31.83 -4.98
CA GLY A 502 -14.45 33.29 -5.06
C GLY A 502 -15.60 34.09 -4.45
#